data_AF-A0A1B0ZKL5-F1
#
_entry.id   AF-A0A1B0ZKL5-F1
#
_cell.length_a   1.000
_cell.length_b   1.000
_cell.length_c   1.000
_cell.angle_alpha   90.00
_cell.angle_beta   90.00
_cell.angle_gamma   90.00
#
_symmetry.space_group_name_H-M   'P 1'
#
loop_
_entity.id
_entity.type
_entity.pdbx_description
1 polymer ?
#
loop_
_entity_poly.entity_id
_entity_poly.type
_entity_poly.pdbx_seq_one_letter_code
_entity_poly.pdbx_strand_id
1 'polypeptide(L)'
;MNAPPTKISIRNHVGPARVWVLLSSIAFALLVLAPGVGVALLLFPVFIEDPPDTMPAFRGVNTLTYTVVRSVLVCVVAALAANVLVMLAAPAVVRAIKRCPTPSAARFGTISAIVFGAGLLLNAAVWGLALGPFVLSFFPALQGASGSLGKVSSQAFEKLPLLSWIFMLGPFFVDWVRFLLMMVAGIVVSQAKQPSSAQPGEALTAQEPR
;
A
#
# COMPACT_ATOMS: atom_id res chain seq x y z
N MET A 1 41.94 7.96 28.99
CA MET A 1 40.56 8.37 29.34
C MET A 1 39.70 8.24 28.09
N ASN A 2 38.91 7.17 27.98
CA ASN A 2 37.99 7.00 26.87
C ASN A 2 36.68 7.70 27.22
N ALA A 3 36.34 8.75 26.48
CA ALA A 3 35.05 9.41 26.62
C ALA A 3 33.92 8.38 26.40
N PRO A 4 32.85 8.40 27.20
CA PRO A 4 31.71 7.52 26.97
C PRO A 4 31.13 7.83 25.59
N PRO A 5 30.78 6.82 24.78
CA PRO A 5 30.16 7.07 23.49
C PRO A 5 28.88 7.87 23.75
N THR A 6 28.88 9.10 23.24
CA THR A 6 27.78 10.03 23.33
C THR A 6 26.51 9.31 22.86
N LYS A 7 25.49 9.27 23.73
CA LYS A 7 24.13 8.72 23.52
C LYS A 7 23.46 9.13 22.18
N ILE A 8 24.05 10.11 21.49
CA ILE A 8 23.65 10.67 20.20
C ILE A 8 23.93 9.68 19.05
N SER A 9 24.98 8.85 19.10
CA SER A 9 25.30 7.89 18.03
C SER A 9 24.35 6.68 17.97
N ILE A 10 23.77 6.29 19.12
CA ILE A 10 23.06 5.01 19.30
C ILE A 10 21.61 5.04 18.77
N ARG A 11 21.05 6.23 18.44
CA ARG A 11 19.67 6.40 17.94
C ARG A 11 19.56 6.91 16.50
N ASN A 12 20.62 6.77 15.72
CA ASN A 12 20.69 7.28 14.34
C ASN A 12 19.71 6.61 13.35
N HIS A 13 19.07 5.51 13.73
CA HIS A 13 17.99 4.84 12.97
C HIS A 13 16.58 5.33 13.33
N VAL A 14 16.37 5.89 14.53
CA VAL A 14 15.04 6.21 15.06
C VAL A 14 14.36 7.34 14.29
N GLY A 15 15.10 8.38 13.91
CA GLY A 15 14.57 9.49 13.10
C GLY A 15 14.03 9.02 11.75
N PRO A 16 14.85 8.36 10.91
CA PRO A 16 14.40 7.76 9.66
C PRO A 16 13.25 6.74 9.84
N ALA A 17 13.29 5.92 10.90
CA ALA A 17 12.22 4.96 11.19
C ALA A 17 10.88 5.66 11.51
N ARG A 18 10.89 6.80 12.21
CA ARG A 18 9.67 7.58 12.46
C ARG A 18 9.07 8.16 11.19
N VAL A 19 9.90 8.65 10.26
CA VAL A 19 9.44 9.13 8.94
C VAL A 19 8.81 7.99 8.15
N TRP A 20 9.44 6.81 8.18
CA TRP A 20 8.89 5.61 7.57
C TRP A 20 7.53 5.24 8.17
N VAL A 21 7.40 5.16 9.49
CA VAL A 21 6.12 4.87 10.17
C VAL A 21 5.06 5.90 9.80
N LEU A 22 5.38 7.19 9.91
CA LEU A 22 4.44 8.28 9.60
C LEU A 22 3.88 8.16 8.19
N LEU A 23 4.75 8.02 7.18
CA LEU A 23 4.32 7.93 5.78
C LEU A 23 3.53 6.64 5.51
N SER A 24 3.91 5.52 6.13
CA SER A 24 3.18 4.25 6.00
C SER A 24 1.80 4.32 6.67
N SER A 25 1.69 5.00 7.82
CA SER A 25 0.43 5.19 8.53
C SER A 25 -0.54 6.10 7.75
N ILE A 26 -0.04 7.20 7.17
CA ILE A 26 -0.86 8.07 6.30
C ILE A 26 -1.34 7.27 5.09
N ALA A 27 -0.45 6.51 4.44
CA ALA A 27 -0.80 5.71 3.28
C ALA A 27 -1.83 4.61 3.62
N PHE A 28 -1.69 3.96 4.78
CA PHE A 28 -2.66 2.98 5.25
C PHE A 28 -4.02 3.61 5.57
N ALA A 29 -4.04 4.78 6.22
CA ALA A 29 -5.28 5.51 6.50
C ALA A 29 -6.03 5.88 5.21
N LEU A 30 -5.31 6.35 4.17
CA LEU A 30 -5.91 6.61 2.86
C LEU A 30 -6.56 5.36 2.25
N LEU A 31 -5.90 4.21 2.35
CA LEU A 31 -6.41 2.94 1.83
C LEU A 31 -7.62 2.38 2.60
N VAL A 32 -7.73 2.67 3.89
CA VAL A 32 -8.88 2.25 4.71
C VAL A 32 -10.06 3.20 4.51
N LEU A 33 -9.81 4.51 4.38
CA LEU A 33 -10.86 5.51 4.19
C LEU A 33 -11.44 5.50 2.79
N ALA A 34 -10.63 5.21 1.76
CA ALA A 34 -11.05 5.30 0.37
C ALA A 34 -12.27 4.41 0.01
N PRO A 35 -12.36 3.15 0.44
CA PRO A 35 -13.56 2.34 0.24
C PRO A 35 -14.81 2.97 0.88
N GLY A 36 -14.68 3.55 2.08
CA GLY A 36 -15.77 4.25 2.75
C GLY A 36 -16.25 5.47 1.97
N VAL A 37 -15.32 6.26 1.44
CA VAL A 37 -15.64 7.40 0.56
C VAL A 37 -16.27 6.90 -0.74
N GLY A 38 -15.76 5.84 -1.35
CA GLY A 38 -16.34 5.23 -2.55
C GLY A 38 -17.79 4.77 -2.32
N VAL A 39 -18.07 4.11 -1.20
CA VAL A 39 -19.44 3.70 -0.83
C VAL A 39 -20.33 4.91 -0.58
N ALA A 40 -19.83 5.94 0.11
CA ALA A 40 -20.59 7.18 0.31
C ALA A 40 -20.95 7.82 -1.05
N LEU A 41 -20.02 7.85 -2.01
CA LEU A 41 -20.29 8.37 -3.35
C LEU A 41 -21.30 7.53 -4.15
N LEU A 42 -21.38 6.22 -3.91
CA LEU A 42 -22.44 5.37 -4.46
C LEU A 42 -23.82 5.70 -3.87
N LEU A 43 -23.89 6.09 -2.60
CA LEU A 43 -25.12 6.47 -1.90
C LEU A 43 -25.64 7.86 -2.31
N PHE A 44 -24.78 8.72 -2.87
CA PHE A 44 -25.13 10.07 -3.35
C PHE A 44 -24.87 10.20 -4.86
N PRO A 45 -25.74 9.62 -5.72
CA PRO A 45 -25.54 9.62 -7.15
C PRO A 45 -25.59 11.04 -7.73
N VAL A 46 -24.74 11.29 -8.74
CA VAL A 46 -24.83 12.49 -9.56
C VAL A 46 -25.77 12.17 -10.71
N PHE A 47 -26.94 12.81 -10.71
CA PHE A 47 -27.91 12.63 -11.78
C PHE A 47 -27.37 13.20 -13.08
N ILE A 48 -27.22 12.34 -14.08
CA ILE A 48 -26.94 12.71 -15.46
C ILE A 48 -28.24 12.53 -16.24
N GLU A 49 -28.69 13.61 -16.86
CA GLU A 49 -29.89 13.61 -17.67
C GLU A 49 -29.69 12.70 -18.88
N ASP A 50 -30.60 11.74 -19.06
CA ASP A 50 -30.54 10.82 -20.18
C ASP A 50 -30.88 11.55 -21.49
N PRO A 51 -30.26 11.19 -22.63
CA PRO A 51 -30.64 11.72 -23.94
C PRO A 51 -32.16 11.58 -24.20
N PRO A 52 -32.77 12.52 -24.93
CA PRO A 52 -34.23 12.58 -25.12
C PRO A 52 -34.84 11.31 -25.74
N ASP A 53 -34.05 10.52 -26.48
CA ASP A 53 -34.50 9.31 -27.18
C ASP A 53 -34.11 7.99 -26.46
N THR A 54 -33.73 8.05 -25.18
CA THR A 54 -33.27 6.86 -24.45
C THR A 54 -34.41 5.88 -24.20
N MET A 55 -34.29 4.65 -24.72
CA MET A 55 -35.26 3.58 -24.48
C MET A 55 -35.48 3.35 -22.98
N PRO A 56 -36.72 3.01 -22.53
CA PRO A 56 -37.05 2.87 -21.12
C PRO A 56 -36.12 1.91 -20.34
N ALA A 57 -35.63 0.86 -21.00
CA ALA A 57 -34.74 -0.13 -20.42
C ALA A 57 -33.33 0.38 -20.10
N PHE A 58 -32.90 1.49 -20.70
CA PHE A 58 -31.57 2.08 -20.52
C PHE A 58 -31.58 3.40 -19.74
N ARG A 59 -32.75 3.85 -19.27
CA ARG A 59 -32.84 5.05 -18.43
C ARG A 59 -32.09 4.86 -17.12
N GLY A 60 -31.33 5.87 -16.71
CA GLY A 60 -30.51 5.85 -15.51
C GLY A 60 -29.21 5.06 -15.62
N VAL A 61 -28.96 4.36 -16.73
CA VAL A 61 -27.70 3.63 -16.94
C VAL A 61 -26.51 4.59 -16.99
N ASN A 62 -26.66 5.77 -17.58
CA ASN A 62 -25.62 6.80 -17.58
C ASN A 62 -25.32 7.31 -16.16
N THR A 63 -26.36 7.58 -15.37
CA THR A 63 -26.24 7.98 -13.97
C THR A 63 -25.56 6.90 -13.14
N LEU A 64 -25.96 5.63 -13.29
CA LEU A 64 -25.38 4.49 -12.59
C LEU A 64 -23.91 4.30 -12.99
N THR A 65 -23.62 4.30 -14.29
CA THR A 65 -22.28 4.10 -14.84
C THR A 65 -21.34 5.18 -14.33
N TYR A 66 -21.74 6.46 -14.41
CA TYR A 66 -20.92 7.56 -13.93
C TYR A 66 -20.69 7.51 -12.42
N THR A 67 -21.73 7.18 -11.64
CA THR A 67 -21.63 7.07 -10.18
C THR A 67 -20.69 5.94 -9.76
N VAL A 68 -20.78 4.77 -10.43
CA VAL A 68 -19.87 3.64 -10.20
C VAL A 68 -18.45 4.01 -10.62
N VAL A 69 -18.24 4.53 -11.84
CA VAL A 69 -16.91 4.90 -12.36
C VAL A 69 -16.24 5.93 -11.45
N ARG A 70 -16.95 6.98 -11.03
CA ARG A 70 -16.44 7.99 -10.10
C ARG A 70 -15.98 7.37 -8.78
N SER A 71 -16.81 6.51 -8.20
CA SER A 71 -16.53 5.87 -6.92
C SER A 71 -15.29 4.98 -7.00
N VAL A 72 -15.17 4.20 -8.09
CA VAL A 72 -13.99 3.37 -8.38
C VAL A 72 -12.75 4.23 -8.60
N LEU A 73 -12.87 5.31 -9.36
CA LEU A 73 -11.76 6.21 -9.67
C LEU A 73 -11.16 6.82 -8.40
N VAL A 74 -12.00 7.25 -7.45
CA VAL A 74 -11.53 7.77 -6.15
C VAL A 74 -10.72 6.71 -5.40
N CYS A 75 -11.20 5.47 -5.38
CA CYS A 75 -10.49 4.37 -4.72
C CYS A 75 -9.14 4.05 -5.40
N VAL A 76 -9.10 4.05 -6.74
CA VAL A 76 -7.87 3.84 -7.53
C VAL A 76 -6.86 4.97 -7.26
N VAL A 77 -7.31 6.22 -7.31
CA VAL A 77 -6.45 7.39 -7.06
C VAL A 77 -5.88 7.36 -5.63
N ALA A 78 -6.70 7.01 -4.63
CA ALA A 78 -6.23 6.86 -3.27
C ALA A 78 -5.20 5.74 -3.12
N ALA A 79 -5.41 4.59 -3.77
CA ALA A 79 -4.44 3.50 -3.79
C ALA A 79 -3.12 3.90 -4.47
N LEU A 80 -3.16 4.64 -5.58
CA LEU A 80 -1.99 5.18 -6.25
C LEU A 80 -1.23 6.17 -5.34
N ALA A 81 -1.95 7.09 -4.69
CA ALA A 81 -1.37 8.08 -3.77
C ALA A 81 -0.69 7.39 -2.57
N ALA A 82 -1.32 6.37 -1.99
CA ALA A 82 -0.74 5.57 -0.91
C ALA A 82 0.58 4.92 -1.34
N ASN A 83 0.65 4.38 -2.56
CA ASN A 83 1.87 3.79 -3.11
C ASN A 83 2.99 4.81 -3.28
N VAL A 84 2.67 6.00 -3.81
CA VAL A 84 3.64 7.09 -3.96
C VAL A 84 4.19 7.51 -2.59
N LEU A 85 3.35 7.62 -1.56
CA LEU A 85 3.79 7.97 -0.20
C LEU A 85 4.83 6.99 0.37
N VAL A 86 4.63 5.68 0.17
CA VAL A 86 5.61 4.67 0.65
C VAL A 86 6.87 4.68 -0.21
N MET A 87 6.78 4.95 -1.51
CA MET A 87 7.96 5.13 -2.36
C MET A 87 8.78 6.36 -1.93
N LEU A 88 8.12 7.45 -1.55
CA LEU A 88 8.79 8.62 -0.96
C LEU A 88 9.46 8.29 0.39
N ALA A 89 8.95 7.30 1.13
CA ALA A 89 9.56 6.82 2.36
C ALA A 89 10.80 5.94 2.13
N ALA A 90 11.03 5.41 0.91
CA ALA A 90 12.13 4.49 0.60
C ALA A 90 13.53 4.94 1.09
N PRO A 91 13.99 6.18 0.88
CA PRO A 91 15.28 6.62 1.41
C PRO A 91 15.33 6.58 2.96
N ALA A 92 14.23 6.88 3.64
CA ALA A 92 14.13 6.77 5.09
C ALA A 92 14.16 5.31 5.56
N VAL A 93 13.46 4.41 4.85
CA VAL A 93 13.47 2.96 5.09
C VAL A 93 14.90 2.41 4.98
N VAL A 94 15.60 2.68 3.87
CA VAL A 94 16.97 2.22 3.65
C VAL A 94 17.91 2.73 4.73
N ARG A 95 17.81 4.01 5.11
CA ARG A 95 18.62 4.60 6.18
C ARG A 95 18.31 3.99 7.55
N ALA A 96 17.04 3.71 7.84
CA ALA A 96 16.61 3.09 9.09
C ALA A 96 17.14 1.66 9.21
N ILE A 97 16.99 0.85 8.16
CA ILE A 97 17.45 -0.54 8.12
C ILE A 97 18.98 -0.62 8.23
N LYS A 98 19.73 0.18 7.44
CA LYS A 98 21.20 0.16 7.46
C LYS A 98 21.79 0.55 8.81
N ARG A 99 21.11 1.40 9.57
CA ARG A 99 21.55 1.89 10.87
C ARG A 99 20.92 1.12 12.04
N CYS A 100 20.11 0.11 11.75
CA CYS A 100 19.38 -0.65 12.77
C CYS A 100 20.36 -1.51 13.58
N PRO A 101 20.34 -1.41 14.92
CA PRO A 101 21.27 -2.16 15.78
C PRO A 101 20.96 -3.65 15.87
N THR A 102 19.71 -4.05 15.62
CA THR A 102 19.26 -5.44 15.77
C THR A 102 19.14 -6.11 14.40
N PRO A 103 19.88 -7.20 14.12
CA PRO A 103 19.88 -7.84 12.81
C PRO A 103 18.53 -8.49 12.46
N SER A 104 17.78 -8.99 13.45
CA SER A 104 16.44 -9.56 13.24
C SER A 104 15.44 -8.50 12.78
N ALA A 105 15.41 -7.33 13.43
CA ALA A 105 14.56 -6.20 13.03
C ALA A 105 14.92 -5.67 11.63
N ALA A 106 16.22 -5.57 11.32
CA ALA A 106 16.69 -5.18 9.99
C ALA A 106 16.29 -6.18 8.90
N ARG A 107 16.38 -7.50 9.18
CA ARG A 107 15.92 -8.55 8.27
C ARG A 107 14.41 -8.48 8.03
N PHE A 108 13.63 -8.32 9.10
CA PHE A 108 12.17 -8.17 8.98
C PHE A 108 11.80 -6.94 8.14
N GLY A 109 12.45 -5.80 8.38
CA GLY A 109 12.25 -4.58 7.57
C GLY A 109 12.67 -4.73 6.11
N THR A 110 13.72 -5.49 5.84
CA THR A 110 14.12 -5.81 4.46
C THR A 110 13.10 -6.70 3.78
N ILE A 111 12.63 -7.75 4.45
CA ILE A 111 11.60 -8.67 3.93
C ILE A 111 10.32 -7.90 3.65
N SER A 112 9.85 -7.05 4.57
CA SER A 112 8.64 -6.26 4.36
C SER A 112 8.77 -5.31 3.16
N ALA A 113 9.94 -4.70 2.95
CA ALA A 113 10.19 -3.84 1.79
C ALA A 113 10.18 -4.63 0.47
N ILE A 114 10.74 -5.84 0.45
CA ILE A 114 10.70 -6.73 -0.72
C ILE A 114 9.26 -7.16 -1.02
N VAL A 115 8.53 -7.62 0.00
CA VAL A 115 7.11 -8.00 -0.13
C VAL A 115 6.28 -6.80 -0.60
N PHE A 116 6.59 -5.59 -0.13
CA PHE A 116 5.94 -4.38 -0.58
C PHE A 116 6.17 -4.12 -2.08
N GLY A 117 7.40 -4.28 -2.56
CA GLY A 117 7.76 -4.13 -3.97
C GLY A 117 7.11 -5.21 -4.86
N ALA A 118 7.16 -6.48 -4.43
CA ALA A 118 6.53 -7.57 -5.16
C ALA A 118 5.00 -7.41 -5.23
N GLY A 119 4.39 -7.02 -4.11
CA GLY A 119 2.95 -6.74 -4.04
C GLY A 119 2.55 -5.54 -4.89
N LEU A 120 3.38 -4.51 -5.01
CA LEU A 120 3.15 -3.39 -5.94
C LEU A 120 3.06 -3.87 -7.39
N LEU A 121 4.00 -4.71 -7.83
CA LEU A 121 4.02 -5.24 -9.20
C LEU A 121 2.81 -6.13 -9.48
N LEU A 122 2.47 -7.01 -8.55
CA LEU A 122 1.28 -7.85 -8.66
C LEU A 122 0.02 -7.00 -8.75
N ASN A 123 -0.10 -5.98 -7.88
CA ASN A 123 -1.26 -5.11 -7.86
C ASN A 123 -1.36 -4.26 -9.14
N ALA A 124 -0.24 -3.76 -9.66
CA ALA A 124 -0.19 -3.07 -10.95
C ALA A 124 -0.62 -3.98 -12.11
N ALA A 125 -0.23 -5.26 -12.10
CA ALA A 125 -0.68 -6.23 -13.10
C ALA A 125 -2.19 -6.49 -13.02
N VAL A 126 -2.73 -6.65 -11.80
CA VAL A 126 -4.17 -6.86 -11.58
C VAL A 126 -4.99 -5.64 -12.01
N TRP A 127 -4.58 -4.43 -11.62
CA TRP A 127 -5.22 -3.19 -12.07
C TRP A 127 -5.09 -2.98 -13.57
N GLY A 128 -3.95 -3.32 -14.17
CA GLY A 128 -3.75 -3.26 -15.62
C GLY A 128 -4.69 -4.19 -16.37
N LEU A 129 -4.94 -5.40 -15.84
CA LEU A 129 -5.92 -6.34 -16.41
C LEU A 129 -7.36 -5.87 -16.20
N ALA A 130 -7.68 -5.32 -15.02
CA ALA A 130 -9.04 -4.86 -14.69
C ALA A 130 -9.44 -3.58 -15.44
N LEU A 131 -8.53 -2.61 -15.56
CA LEU A 131 -8.77 -1.31 -16.21
C LEU A 131 -8.38 -1.30 -17.69
N GLY A 132 -7.59 -2.25 -18.16
CA GLY A 132 -7.16 -2.35 -19.55
C GLY A 132 -8.31 -2.26 -20.57
N PRO A 133 -9.43 -3.00 -20.39
CA PRO A 133 -10.60 -2.90 -21.27
C PRO A 133 -11.23 -1.50 -21.26
N PHE A 134 -11.28 -0.86 -20.09
CA PHE A 134 -11.82 0.49 -19.94
C PHE A 134 -10.94 1.51 -20.66
N VAL A 135 -9.62 1.50 -20.46
CA VAL A 135 -8.68 2.41 -21.13
C VAL A 135 -8.71 2.25 -22.65
N LEU A 136 -8.73 1.01 -23.16
CA LEU A 136 -8.81 0.74 -24.60
C LEU A 136 -10.11 1.27 -25.24
N SER A 137 -11.19 1.39 -24.48
CA SER A 137 -12.45 1.98 -24.96
C SER A 137 -12.37 3.50 -25.16
N PHE A 138 -11.51 4.21 -24.41
CA PHE A 138 -11.30 5.66 -24.56
C PHE A 138 -10.16 6.03 -25.53
N PHE A 139 -9.27 5.09 -25.86
CA PHE A 139 -8.15 5.30 -26.79
C PHE A 139 -8.26 4.38 -28.01
N PRO A 140 -9.01 4.78 -29.06
CA PRO A 140 -9.19 3.99 -30.28
C PRO A 140 -7.87 3.63 -30.97
N ALA A 141 -6.86 4.50 -30.87
CA ALA A 141 -5.53 4.29 -31.43
C ALA A 141 -4.79 3.07 -30.84
N LEU A 142 -5.12 2.63 -29.63
CA LEU A 142 -4.51 1.46 -28.98
C LEU A 142 -5.26 0.15 -29.29
N GLN A 143 -6.47 0.22 -29.86
CA GLN A 143 -7.27 -0.96 -30.19
C GLN A 143 -6.61 -1.82 -31.29
N GLY A 144 -5.93 -1.18 -32.25
CA GLY A 144 -5.22 -1.87 -33.33
C GLY A 144 -4.04 -2.74 -32.87
N ALA A 145 -3.46 -2.45 -31.70
CA ALA A 145 -2.32 -3.19 -31.15
C ALA A 145 -2.71 -4.31 -30.17
N SER A 146 -3.96 -4.33 -29.68
CA SER A 146 -4.39 -5.14 -28.53
C SER A 146 -5.30 -6.33 -28.89
N GLY A 147 -5.36 -6.72 -30.17
CA GLY A 147 -6.32 -7.71 -30.70
C GLY A 147 -6.28 -9.12 -30.06
N SER A 148 -5.19 -9.46 -29.36
CA SER A 148 -5.05 -10.72 -28.61
C SER A 148 -5.44 -10.60 -27.13
N LEU A 149 -5.13 -9.46 -26.48
CA LEU A 149 -5.40 -9.24 -25.05
C LEU A 149 -6.88 -8.89 -24.79
N GLY A 150 -7.52 -8.18 -25.71
CA GLY A 150 -8.94 -7.76 -25.58
C GLY A 150 -9.95 -8.90 -25.70
N LYS A 151 -9.59 -10.03 -26.34
CA LYS A 151 -10.45 -11.23 -26.45
C LYS A 151 -10.44 -12.09 -25.20
N VAL A 152 -9.33 -12.09 -24.45
CA VAL A 152 -9.19 -12.83 -23.19
C VAL A 152 -9.93 -12.13 -22.06
N SER A 153 -9.93 -10.79 -22.05
CA SER A 153 -10.64 -10.02 -21.02
C SER A 153 -12.16 -10.13 -21.18
N SER A 154 -12.72 -10.01 -22.39
CA SER A 154 -14.17 -10.08 -22.60
C SER A 154 -14.79 -11.43 -22.21
N GLN A 155 -14.11 -12.55 -22.48
CA GLN A 155 -14.56 -13.89 -22.06
C GLN A 155 -14.45 -14.11 -20.54
N ALA A 156 -13.50 -13.48 -19.85
CA ALA A 156 -13.35 -13.60 -18.39
C ALA A 156 -14.46 -12.84 -17.63
N PHE A 157 -14.92 -11.70 -18.17
CA PHE A 157 -16.00 -10.90 -17.58
C PHE A 157 -17.38 -11.53 -17.75
N GLU A 158 -17.61 -12.35 -18.78
CA GLU A 158 -18.91 -13.01 -19.01
C GLU A 158 -19.23 -14.14 -18.02
N LYS A 159 -18.21 -14.75 -17.38
CA LYS A 159 -18.39 -16.04 -16.70
C LYS A 159 -18.56 -16.00 -15.19
N LEU A 160 -18.34 -14.91 -14.46
CA LEU A 160 -18.56 -14.95 -13.00
C LEU A 160 -18.82 -13.56 -12.39
N PRO A 161 -20.05 -13.27 -11.93
CA PRO A 161 -20.31 -12.13 -11.05
C PRO A 161 -19.53 -12.21 -9.74
N LEU A 162 -18.99 -13.38 -9.37
CA LEU A 162 -18.15 -13.57 -8.18
C LEU A 162 -16.66 -13.25 -8.44
N LEU A 163 -16.20 -13.41 -9.68
CA LEU A 163 -14.83 -13.11 -10.10
C LEU A 163 -14.62 -11.60 -10.23
N SER A 164 -15.63 -10.85 -10.67
CA SER A 164 -15.59 -9.38 -10.70
C SER A 164 -15.39 -8.77 -9.31
N TRP A 165 -16.08 -9.26 -8.27
CA TRP A 165 -15.88 -8.82 -6.89
C TRP A 165 -14.46 -9.13 -6.37
N ILE A 166 -13.90 -10.29 -6.71
CA ILE A 166 -12.53 -10.66 -6.33
C ILE A 166 -11.50 -9.78 -7.04
N PHE A 167 -11.70 -9.46 -8.33
CA PHE A 167 -10.81 -8.53 -9.06
C PHE A 167 -10.94 -7.08 -8.58
N MET A 168 -12.10 -6.70 -8.03
CA MET A 168 -12.32 -5.35 -7.52
C MET A 168 -11.83 -5.16 -6.07
N LEU A 169 -12.10 -6.14 -5.19
CA LEU A 169 -11.77 -6.07 -3.76
C LEU A 169 -10.41 -6.70 -3.42
N GLY A 170 -10.00 -7.73 -4.17
CA GLY A 170 -8.72 -8.44 -3.97
C GLY A 170 -7.51 -7.50 -3.94
N PRO A 171 -7.37 -6.55 -4.89
CA PRO A 171 -6.36 -5.50 -4.85
C PRO A 171 -6.29 -4.73 -3.53
N PHE A 172 -7.45 -4.36 -2.97
CA PHE A 172 -7.52 -3.61 -1.71
C PHE A 172 -7.11 -4.46 -0.52
N PHE A 173 -7.49 -5.73 -0.46
CA PHE A 173 -7.06 -6.63 0.61
C PHE A 173 -5.54 -6.86 0.59
N VAL A 174 -4.98 -7.10 -0.60
CA VAL A 174 -3.53 -7.24 -0.79
C VAL A 174 -2.82 -5.95 -0.36
N ASP A 175 -3.35 -4.79 -0.72
CA ASP A 175 -2.82 -3.51 -0.29
C ASP A 175 -2.92 -3.33 1.23
N TRP A 176 -4.05 -3.63 1.87
CA TRP A 176 -4.17 -3.52 3.32
C TRP A 176 -3.12 -4.33 4.06
N VAL A 177 -2.95 -5.61 3.70
CA VAL A 177 -1.93 -6.48 4.31
C VAL A 177 -0.53 -5.92 4.08
N ARG A 178 -0.25 -5.49 2.85
CA ARG A 178 1.06 -4.97 2.43
C ARG A 178 1.45 -3.69 3.16
N PHE A 179 0.54 -2.72 3.25
CA PHE A 179 0.76 -1.46 3.95
C PHE A 179 0.81 -1.65 5.47
N LEU A 180 0.00 -2.57 6.02
CA LEU A 180 0.07 -2.94 7.42
C LEU A 180 1.43 -3.56 7.78
N LEU A 181 1.91 -4.52 6.98
CA LEU A 181 3.24 -5.11 7.15
C LEU A 181 4.34 -4.05 7.08
N MET A 182 4.25 -3.12 6.14
CA MET A 182 5.21 -2.03 5.99
C MET A 182 5.23 -1.10 7.21
N MET A 183 4.07 -0.78 7.77
CA MET A 183 3.94 0.01 9.00
C MET A 183 4.50 -0.73 10.22
N VAL A 184 4.12 -1.99 10.41
CA VAL A 184 4.59 -2.84 11.53
C VAL A 184 6.11 -2.98 11.49
N ALA A 185 6.69 -3.20 10.31
CA ALA A 185 8.14 -3.24 10.14
C ALA A 185 8.83 -1.93 10.54
N GLY A 186 8.25 -0.78 10.19
CA GLY A 186 8.74 0.52 10.64
C GLY A 186 8.71 0.65 12.17
N ILE A 187 7.66 0.18 12.82
CA ILE A 187 7.53 0.17 14.29
C ILE A 187 8.61 -0.71 14.91
N VAL A 188 8.76 -1.95 14.44
CA VAL A 188 9.77 -2.91 14.93
C VAL A 188 11.18 -2.32 14.80
N VAL A 189 11.51 -1.71 13.67
CA VAL A 189 12.82 -1.07 13.46
C VAL A 189 12.98 0.17 14.36
N SER A 190 11.93 0.95 14.58
CA SER A 190 11.98 2.11 15.48
C SER A 190 12.21 1.75 16.95
N GLN A 191 11.75 0.57 17.37
CA GLN A 191 11.86 0.04 18.73
C GLN A 191 13.12 -0.81 18.94
N ALA A 192 13.85 -1.13 17.87
CA ALA A 192 15.06 -1.94 17.91
C ALA A 192 16.11 -1.31 18.86
N LYS A 193 16.47 -2.05 19.90
CA LYS A 193 17.54 -1.73 20.84
C LYS A 193 18.74 -2.63 20.59
N GLN A 194 19.95 -2.12 20.83
CA GLN A 194 21.12 -3.00 20.90
C GLN A 194 20.87 -4.07 21.97
N PRO A 195 21.18 -5.35 21.70
CA PRO A 195 21.34 -6.32 22.77
C PRO A 195 22.36 -5.72 23.73
N SER A 196 21.97 -5.52 24.99
CA SER A 196 22.90 -5.02 25.99
C SER A 196 24.04 -6.03 26.07
N SER A 197 25.21 -5.67 25.56
CA SER A 197 26.43 -6.29 26.07
C SER A 197 26.36 -6.11 27.57
N ALA A 198 26.38 -7.20 28.33
CA ALA A 198 26.44 -7.17 29.79
C ALA A 198 27.34 -6.03 30.22
N GLN A 199 26.85 -5.15 31.10
CA GLN A 199 27.69 -4.13 31.71
C GLN A 199 28.89 -4.85 32.33
N PRO A 200 30.15 -4.55 31.96
CA PRO A 200 31.29 -4.99 32.75
C PRO A 200 31.27 -4.14 34.03
N GLY A 201 30.49 -4.57 35.01
CA GLY A 201 30.21 -3.80 36.23
C GLY A 201 29.76 -4.62 37.44
N GLU A 202 29.24 -5.84 37.27
CA GLU A 202 29.03 -6.77 38.39
C GLU A 202 30.25 -7.69 38.60
N ALA A 203 31.44 -7.09 38.60
CA ALA A 203 32.66 -7.72 39.10
C ALA A 203 33.27 -6.84 40.21
N LEU A 204 32.50 -6.66 41.28
CA LEU A 204 32.90 -6.10 42.59
C LEU A 204 31.93 -6.78 43.57
N THR A 205 32.31 -7.61 44.52
CA THR A 205 33.57 -7.77 45.25
C THR A 205 33.58 -9.17 45.85
N ALA A 206 34.76 -9.78 45.88
CA ALA A 206 35.03 -10.96 46.68
C ALA A 206 34.48 -10.77 48.10
N GLN A 207 33.63 -11.71 48.53
CA GLN A 207 33.20 -11.82 49.91
C GLN A 207 34.37 -12.44 50.68
N GLU A 208 35.18 -11.57 51.30
CA GLU A 208 36.26 -11.95 52.21
C GLU A 208 35.65 -12.63 53.46
N PRO A 209 36.19 -13.77 53.93
CA PRO A 209 35.65 -14.47 55.09
C PRO A 209 36.08 -13.75 56.38
N ARG A 210 35.14 -13.59 57.31
CA ARG A 210 35.40 -13.47 58.75
C ARG A 210 34.56 -14.49 59.49
#